data_AF-A0A7M3YJ55-F1
#
_entry.id   AF-A0A7M3YJ55-F1
#
_cell.length_a   1.000
_cell.length_b   1.000
_cell.length_c   1.000
_cell.angle_alpha   90.00
_cell.angle_beta   90.00
_cell.angle_gamma   90.00
#
_symmetry.space_group_name_H-M   'P 1'
#
loop_
_entity.id
_entity.type
_entity.pdbx_description
1 polymer ?
#
loop_
_entity_poly.entity_id
_entity_poly.type
_entity_poly.pdbx_seq_one_letter_code
_entity_poly.pdbx_strand_id
1 'polypeptide(L)'
;GFSGSHKFVSHLFEERDDGFPVISDSDESTITPGLYLSGPSVRHDGHVFCFIYKYRQRFAIVAQAIASSMDIETDDFVDAYKSWGMYLDDLSCCGQECLTC
;
A
#
# COMPACT_ATOMS: atom_id res chain seq x y z
N GLY A 1 16.50 -3.38 12.02
CA GLY A 1 15.17 -3.20 11.40
C GLY A 1 14.62 -4.56 11.02
N PHE A 2 13.29 -4.71 10.99
CA PHE A 2 12.65 -5.95 10.53
C PHE A 2 12.78 -6.05 9.00
N SER A 3 13.34 -7.14 8.49
CA SER A 3 13.34 -7.44 7.05
C SER A 3 12.07 -8.17 6.70
N GLY A 4 11.18 -7.54 5.93
CA GLY A 4 9.93 -8.15 5.47
C GLY A 4 10.15 -9.27 4.45
N SER A 5 9.14 -10.13 4.30
CA SER A 5 9.16 -11.26 3.36
C SER A 5 9.30 -10.86 1.89
N HIS A 6 8.96 -9.62 1.53
CA HIS A 6 9.13 -9.07 0.18
C HIS A 6 10.57 -9.20 -0.34
N LYS A 7 11.59 -9.27 0.53
CA LYS A 7 12.99 -9.47 0.13
C LYS A 7 13.24 -10.81 -0.56
N PHE A 8 12.47 -11.85 -0.25
CA PHE A 8 12.59 -13.16 -0.92
C PHE A 8 12.05 -13.13 -2.36
N VAL A 9 11.18 -12.17 -2.64
CA VAL A 9 10.53 -11.96 -3.94
C VAL A 9 10.90 -10.61 -4.54
N SER A 10 12.07 -10.06 -4.18
CA SER A 10 12.51 -8.75 -4.67
C SER A 10 12.61 -8.69 -6.19
N HIS A 11 12.96 -9.81 -6.83
CA HIS A 11 12.97 -9.96 -8.29
C HIS A 11 11.59 -9.80 -8.96
N LEU A 12 10.50 -9.76 -8.18
CA LEU A 12 9.14 -9.50 -8.66
C LEU A 12 8.70 -8.05 -8.42
N PHE A 13 9.59 -7.19 -7.92
CA PHE A 13 9.40 -5.75 -7.80
C PHE A 13 10.55 -5.01 -8.49
N GLU A 14 10.25 -3.84 -9.04
CA GLU A 14 11.30 -2.89 -9.42
C GLU A 14 11.85 -2.24 -8.14
N GLU A 15 13.16 -2.06 -8.03
CA GLU A 15 13.79 -1.46 -6.86
C GLU A 15 14.07 0.02 -7.11
N ARG A 16 13.62 0.88 -6.20
CA ARG A 16 13.94 2.31 -6.18
C ARG A 16 15.39 2.51 -5.70
N ASP A 17 15.94 3.69 -6.01
CA ASP A 17 17.27 4.09 -5.53
C ASP A 17 17.42 4.09 -3.99
N ASP A 18 16.32 4.15 -3.24
CA ASP A 18 16.30 4.08 -1.77
C ASP A 18 16.23 2.64 -1.21
N GLY A 19 16.23 1.63 -2.07
CA GLY A 19 16.19 0.20 -1.72
C GLY A 19 14.79 -0.32 -1.37
N PHE A 20 13.74 0.42 -1.72
CA PHE A 20 12.34 0.01 -1.55
C PHE A 20 11.70 -0.38 -2.88
N PRO A 21 10.71 -1.29 -2.88
CA PRO A 21 10.01 -1.65 -4.10
C PRO A 21 9.21 -0.46 -4.65
N VAL A 22 9.27 -0.26 -5.97
CA VAL A 22 8.33 0.60 -6.70
C VAL A 22 6.98 -0.11 -6.72
N ILE A 23 5.95 0.63 -6.33
CA ILE A 23 4.56 0.16 -6.27
C ILE A 23 3.65 1.18 -6.92
N SER A 24 2.51 0.72 -7.46
CA SER A 24 1.45 1.58 -7.98
C SER A 24 0.64 2.25 -6.87
N ASP A 25 -0.26 3.16 -7.25
CA ASP A 25 -1.20 3.81 -6.32
C ASP A 25 -2.13 2.82 -5.60
N SER A 26 -2.24 1.57 -6.06
CA SER A 26 -3.01 0.49 -5.42
C SER A 26 -2.12 -0.52 -4.68
N ASP A 27 -0.85 -0.18 -4.43
CA ASP A 27 0.18 -1.03 -3.84
C ASP A 27 0.54 -2.27 -4.67
N GLU A 28 0.34 -2.22 -5.99
CA GLU A 28 0.69 -3.31 -6.92
C GLU A 28 2.14 -3.19 -7.42
N SER A 29 2.78 -4.31 -7.73
CA SER A 29 4.07 -4.33 -8.41
C SER A 29 3.98 -3.75 -9.83
N THR A 30 4.97 -2.95 -10.23
CA THR A 30 5.06 -2.39 -11.59
C THR A 30 5.48 -3.43 -12.64
N ILE A 31 6.09 -4.55 -12.21
CA ILE A 31 6.62 -5.57 -13.13
C ILE A 31 5.80 -6.87 -13.14
N THR A 32 5.10 -7.17 -12.05
CA THR A 32 4.32 -8.42 -11.91
C THR A 32 2.85 -8.10 -11.62
N PRO A 33 1.95 -8.20 -12.61
CA PRO A 33 0.54 -7.93 -12.41
C PRO A 33 -0.09 -8.94 -11.44
N GLY A 34 -0.99 -8.48 -10.58
CA GLY A 34 -1.64 -9.27 -9.55
C GLY A 34 -0.78 -9.53 -8.29
N LEU A 35 0.41 -8.94 -8.21
CA LEU A 35 1.25 -8.97 -7.01
C LEU A 35 1.12 -7.66 -6.24
N TYR A 36 0.67 -7.74 -4.99
CA TYR A 36 0.45 -6.58 -4.13
C TYR A 36 1.36 -6.61 -2.90
N LEU A 37 1.84 -5.45 -2.49
CA LEU A 37 2.63 -5.26 -1.28
C LEU A 37 1.75 -4.64 -0.19
N SER A 38 1.73 -5.24 0.99
CA SER A 38 1.01 -4.66 2.13
C SER A 38 1.85 -4.72 3.41
N GLY A 39 1.61 -3.77 4.31
CA GLY A 39 2.27 -3.70 5.61
C GLY A 39 3.33 -2.59 5.71
N PRO A 40 4.26 -2.68 6.69
CA PRO A 40 5.16 -1.59 7.05
C PRO A 40 6.26 -1.30 6.02
N SER A 41 6.39 -2.15 5.00
CA SER A 41 7.34 -1.97 3.91
C SER A 41 6.78 -1.14 2.75
N VAL A 42 5.48 -0.82 2.77
CA VAL A 42 4.85 0.08 1.80
C VAL A 42 5.40 1.49 1.99
N ARG A 43 5.86 2.09 0.89
CA ARG A 43 6.32 3.47 0.85
C ARG A 43 5.73 4.16 -0.37
N HIS A 44 5.04 5.26 -0.11
CA HIS A 44 4.63 6.23 -1.12
C HIS A 44 5.42 7.52 -0.90
N ASP A 45 5.67 8.30 -1.94
CA ASP A 45 6.56 9.48 -1.87
C ASP A 45 6.20 10.42 -0.71
N GLY A 46 7.06 10.46 0.32
CA GLY A 46 6.87 11.26 1.53
C GLY A 46 6.14 10.56 2.69
N HIS A 47 5.49 9.42 2.47
CA HIS A 47 4.71 8.69 3.48
C HIS A 47 5.34 7.36 3.86
N VAL A 48 5.82 7.31 5.10
CA VAL A 48 6.35 6.10 5.71
C VAL A 48 5.25 5.42 6.55
N PHE A 49 4.79 4.27 6.09
CA PHE A 49 3.73 3.47 6.72
C PHE A 49 4.25 2.56 7.85
N CYS A 50 5.16 3.05 8.71
CA CYS A 50 5.78 2.25 9.78
C CYS A 50 4.84 1.89 10.95
N PHE A 51 3.66 2.50 11.04
CA PHE A 51 2.72 2.25 12.14
C PHE A 51 1.50 1.45 11.68
N ILE A 52 1.06 0.52 12.54
CA ILE A 52 -0.09 -0.36 12.27
C ILE A 52 -1.32 0.41 11.85
N TYR A 53 -1.61 1.52 12.53
CA TYR A 53 -2.79 2.32 12.20
C TYR A 53 -2.71 3.03 10.84
N LYS A 54 -1.50 3.22 10.27
CA LYS A 54 -1.28 3.81 8.95
C LYS A 54 -1.39 2.75 7.86
N TYR A 55 -0.55 1.70 7.91
CA TYR A 55 -0.54 0.71 6.82
C TYR A 55 -1.86 -0.07 6.72
N ARG A 56 -2.61 -0.22 7.82
CA ARG A 56 -3.91 -0.91 7.78
C ARG A 56 -4.95 -0.19 6.94
N GLN A 57 -4.79 1.11 6.69
CA GLN A 57 -5.72 1.92 5.89
C GLN A 57 -5.59 1.61 4.39
N ARG A 58 -4.53 0.91 4.00
CA ARG A 58 -4.26 0.51 2.61
C ARG A 58 -4.80 -0.87 2.25
N PHE A 59 -5.14 -1.70 3.24
CA PHE A 59 -5.64 -3.06 3.00
C PHE A 59 -6.93 -3.08 2.16
N ALA A 60 -7.82 -2.11 2.39
CA ALA A 60 -9.06 -2.00 1.64
C ALA A 60 -8.84 -1.63 0.17
N ILE A 61 -7.75 -0.93 -0.15
CA ILE A 61 -7.40 -0.51 -1.51
C ILE A 61 -6.87 -1.70 -2.30
N VAL A 62 -5.99 -2.50 -1.69
CA VAL A 62 -5.55 -3.78 -2.28
C VAL A 62 -6.74 -4.71 -2.50
N ALA A 63 -7.65 -4.80 -1.53
CA ALA A 63 -8.86 -5.61 -1.68
C ALA A 63 -9.76 -5.10 -2.82
N GLN A 64 -9.90 -3.77 -2.97
CA GLN A 64 -10.64 -3.15 -4.07
C GLN A 64 -9.99 -3.44 -5.42
N ALA A 65 -8.67 -3.33 -5.55
CA ALA A 65 -7.97 -3.63 -6.79
C ALA A 65 -8.17 -5.09 -7.21
N ILE A 66 -8.07 -6.03 -6.26
CA ILE A 66 -8.31 -7.45 -6.50
C ILE A 66 -9.78 -7.69 -6.91
N ALA A 67 -10.74 -7.17 -6.15
CA ALA A 67 -12.17 -7.36 -6.44
C ALA A 67 -12.57 -6.76 -7.80
N SER A 68 -12.06 -5.57 -8.11
CA SER A 68 -12.30 -4.89 -9.40
C SER A 68 -11.69 -5.69 -10.56
N SER A 69 -10.53 -6.33 -10.38
CA SER A 69 -9.94 -7.21 -11.40
C SER A 69 -10.77 -8.47 -11.69
N MET A 70 -11.69 -8.82 -10.77
CA MET A 70 -12.59 -9.97 -10.88
C MET A 70 -14.03 -9.57 -11.23
N ASP A 71 -14.29 -8.30 -11.54
CA ASP A 71 -15.64 -7.76 -11.82
C ASP A 71 -16.62 -7.93 -10.64
N ILE A 72 -16.09 -7.85 -9.40
CA ILE A 72 -16.88 -7.93 -8.16
C ILE A 72 -17.17 -6.50 -7.68
N GLU A 73 -18.44 -6.21 -7.41
CA GLU A 73 -18.90 -4.94 -6.84
C GLU A 73 -18.17 -4.61 -5.53
N THR A 74 -17.64 -3.39 -5.42
CA THR A 74 -16.80 -2.98 -4.28
C THR A 74 -17.40 -1.92 -3.37
N ASP A 75 -18.45 -1.22 -3.82
CA ASP A 75 -18.93 0.01 -3.19
C ASP A 75 -19.35 -0.20 -1.72
N ASP A 76 -20.09 -1.27 -1.44
CA ASP A 76 -20.58 -1.57 -0.08
C ASP A 76 -19.44 -1.71 0.95
N PHE A 77 -18.37 -2.43 0.61
CA PHE A 77 -17.26 -2.60 1.55
C PHE A 77 -16.33 -1.39 1.54
N VAL A 78 -16.14 -0.71 0.42
CA VAL A 78 -15.35 0.52 0.36
C VAL A 78 -15.95 1.57 1.28
N ASP A 79 -17.26 1.75 1.26
CA ASP A 79 -17.97 2.68 2.15
C ASP A 79 -17.88 2.26 3.62
N ALA A 80 -17.98 0.96 3.91
CA ALA A 80 -17.77 0.45 5.27
C ALA A 80 -16.35 0.78 5.79
N TYR A 81 -15.31 0.53 5.00
CA TYR A 81 -13.92 0.80 5.38
C TYR A 81 -13.61 2.30 5.46
N LYS A 82 -14.23 3.13 4.63
CA LYS A 82 -14.19 4.60 4.75
C LYS A 82 -14.80 5.05 6.08
N SER A 83 -15.95 4.49 6.47
CA SER A 83 -16.60 4.83 7.76
C SER A 83 -15.75 4.50 8.99
N TRP A 84 -14.87 3.50 8.87
CA TRP A 84 -13.94 3.09 9.93
C TRP A 84 -12.62 3.88 9.93
N GLY A 85 -12.43 4.80 8.98
CA GLY A 85 -11.16 5.50 8.79
C GLY A 85 -10.01 4.56 8.37
N MET A 86 -10.37 3.46 7.69
CA MET A 86 -9.46 2.40 7.24
C MET A 86 -9.34 2.34 5.70
N TYR A 87 -9.62 3.45 5.04
CA TYR A 87 -9.49 3.62 3.60
C TYR A 87 -8.74 4.92 3.31
N LEU A 88 -7.50 4.81 2.81
CA LEU A 88 -6.64 5.96 2.49
C LEU A 88 -6.26 5.96 1.01
N ASP A 89 -7.20 6.40 0.17
CA ASP A 89 -7.04 6.59 -1.27
C ASP A 89 -6.28 7.88 -1.60
N ASP A 90 -6.49 8.94 -0.84
CA ASP A 90 -5.81 10.22 -1.06
C ASP A 90 -4.58 10.39 -0.17
N LEU A 91 -3.41 10.22 -0.78
CA LEU A 91 -2.11 10.43 -0.13
C LEU A 91 -1.73 11.92 -0.05
N SER A 92 -2.42 12.82 -0.76
CA SER A 92 -2.12 14.26 -0.73
C SER A 92 -2.39 14.92 0.62
N CYS A 93 -3.22 14.30 1.47
CA CYS A 93 -3.71 14.91 2.70
C CYS A 93 -2.94 14.49 3.97
N CYS A 94 -1.89 13.68 3.87
CA CYS A 94 -1.16 13.15 5.03
C CYS A 94 0.20 13.82 5.28
N GLY A 95 0.25 15.16 5.24
CA GLY A 95 1.44 15.99 5.49
C GLY A 95 1.99 15.97 6.94
N GLN A 96 2.00 14.83 7.62
CA GLN A 96 2.93 14.62 8.73
C GLN A 96 4.21 14.02 8.16
N GLU A 97 5.07 14.91 7.65
CA GLU A 97 6.48 14.64 7.45
C GLU A 97 7.00 13.89 8.69
N CYS A 98 7.57 12.72 8.47
CA CYS A 98 8.36 12.07 9.51
C CYS A 98 9.57 12.98 9.78
N LEU A 99 9.44 13.89 10.74
CA LEU A 99 10.54 14.64 11.31
C LEU A 99 11.57 13.62 11.81
N THR A 100 12.63 13.45 11.04
CA THR A 100 13.86 12.80 11.47
C THR A 100 14.49 13.66 12.56
N CYS A 101 14.64 13.11 13.76
CA CYS A 101 15.52 13.65 14.79
C CYS A 101 16.90 12.99 14.66
#